data_AF-A0A6C0CL79-F1
#
_entry.id   AF-A0A6C0CL79-F1
#
_cell.length_a   1.000
_cell.length_b   1.000
_cell.length_c   1.000
_cell.angle_alpha   90.00
_cell.angle_beta   90.00
_cell.angle_gamma   90.00
#
_symmetry.space_group_name_H-M   'P 1'
#
loop_
_entity.id
_entity.type
_entity.pdbx_description
1 polymer ?
#
loop_
_entity_poly.entity_id
_entity_poly.type
_entity_poly.pdbx_seq_one_letter_code
_entity_poly.pdbx_strand_id
1 'polypeptide(L)'
;MNIQRLLNSPMGRIIISILLGLGFATLFRKVCADGSCLQFDGPVISEVDGQTYEFGEYCYKYELQPRVCDNKRKTVEMRESESESKSESSSWIPFSQNK
;
A
#
# COMPACT_ATOMS: atom_id res chain seq x y z
N MET A 1 33.01 1.78 34.74
CA MET A 1 31.70 1.25 35.22
C MET A 1 31.70 -0.26 35.09
N ASN A 2 31.38 -1.00 36.15
CA ASN A 2 31.53 -2.46 36.21
C ASN A 2 30.31 -3.21 35.65
N ILE A 3 30.20 -3.25 34.32
CA ILE A 3 29.16 -4.02 33.59
C ILE A 3 29.16 -5.52 33.93
N GLN A 4 30.31 -6.06 34.36
CA GLN A 4 30.44 -7.45 34.77
C GLN A 4 29.57 -7.82 35.98
N ARG A 5 29.27 -6.87 36.88
CA ARG A 5 28.41 -7.12 38.05
C ARG A 5 26.93 -7.22 37.68
N LEU A 6 26.50 -6.53 36.63
CA LEU A 6 25.11 -6.55 36.15
C LEU A 6 24.82 -7.82 35.36
N LEU A 7 25.77 -8.34 34.58
CA LEU A 7 25.62 -9.58 33.81
C LEU A 7 25.65 -10.84 34.68
N ASN A 8 26.37 -10.81 35.80
CA ASN A 8 26.54 -11.97 36.69
C ASN A 8 25.54 -12.02 37.86
N SER A 9 24.68 -11.00 38.01
CA SER A 9 23.61 -11.00 39.01
C SER A 9 22.38 -11.78 38.51
N PRO A 10 21.71 -12.59 39.34
CA PRO A 10 20.53 -13.35 38.93
C PRO A 10 19.41 -12.44 38.41
N MET A 11 19.20 -11.28 39.04
CA MET A 11 18.22 -10.28 38.57
C MET A 11 18.67 -9.59 37.28
N GLY A 12 19.96 -9.29 37.15
CA GLY A 12 20.50 -8.64 35.95
C GLY A 12 20.41 -9.55 34.72
N ARG A 13 20.60 -10.86 34.88
CA ARG A 13 20.42 -11.84 33.81
C ARG A 13 18.99 -11.84 33.26
N ILE A 14 17.98 -11.80 34.15
CA ILE A 14 16.56 -11.75 33.75
C ILE A 14 16.26 -10.48 32.96
N ILE A 15 16.68 -9.32 33.47
CA ILE A 15 16.42 -8.02 32.82
C ILE A 15 17.08 -7.98 31.43
N ILE A 16 18.32 -8.44 31.31
CA ILE A 16 19.05 -8.45 30.04
C ILE A 16 18.40 -9.41 29.03
N SER A 17 17.91 -10.58 29.47
CA SER A 17 17.16 -11.49 28.61
C SER A 17 15.87 -10.86 28.06
N ILE A 18 15.14 -10.11 28.89
CA ILE A 18 13.92 -9.40 28.47
C ILE A 18 14.27 -8.27 27.49
N LEU A 19 15.29 -7.46 27.79
CA LEU A 19 15.73 -6.37 26.91
C LEU A 19 16.24 -6.87 25.57
N LEU A 20 16.98 -7.98 25.54
CA LEU A 20 17.42 -8.60 24.30
C LEU A 20 16.26 -9.20 23.52
N GLY A 21 15.29 -9.85 24.18
CA GLY A 21 14.10 -10.37 23.52
C GLY A 21 13.23 -9.27 22.90
N LEU A 22 12.95 -8.20 23.66
CA LEU A 22 12.19 -7.06 23.18
C LEU A 22 12.96 -6.27 22.11
N GLY A 23 14.26 -6.04 22.32
CA GLY A 23 15.12 -5.35 21.36
C GLY A 23 15.19 -6.11 20.02
N PHE A 24 15.39 -7.43 20.07
CA PHE A 24 15.43 -8.26 18.87
C PHE A 24 14.08 -8.27 18.15
N ALA A 25 12.96 -8.34 18.89
CA ALA A 25 11.62 -8.26 18.31
C ALA A 25 11.37 -6.94 17.57
N THR A 26 11.92 -5.81 18.06
CA THR A 26 11.74 -4.51 17.39
C THR A 26 12.47 -4.39 16.06
N LEU A 27 13.55 -5.14 15.84
CA LEU A 27 14.29 -5.13 14.56
C LEU A 27 13.46 -5.70 13.41
N PHE A 28 12.56 -6.65 13.68
CA PHE A 28 11.66 -7.22 12.68
C PHE A 28 10.41 -6.39 12.43
N ARG A 29 10.16 -5.34 13.24
CA ARG A 29 9.02 -4.46 13.02
C ARG A 29 9.33 -3.52 11.86
N LYS A 30 8.82 -3.83 10.67
CA LYS A 30 8.88 -2.93 9.52
C LYS A 30 8.17 -1.62 9.89
N VAL A 31 8.94 -0.56 10.10
CA VAL A 31 8.40 0.78 10.34
C VAL A 31 8.02 1.38 9.01
N CYS A 32 6.72 1.55 8.79
CA CYS A 32 6.20 2.20 7.61
C CYS A 32 6.16 3.70 7.88
N ALA A 33 7.23 4.41 7.51
CA ALA A 33 7.18 5.87 7.51
C ALA A 33 6.17 6.29 6.43
N ASP A 34 5.15 7.04 6.84
CA ASP A 34 4.20 7.73 5.97
C ASP A 34 3.34 6.83 5.05
N GLY A 35 3.25 5.53 5.37
CA GLY A 35 2.48 4.56 4.56
C GLY A 35 3.22 4.05 3.31
N SER A 36 4.50 4.40 3.13
CA SER A 36 5.35 3.98 2.00
C SER A 36 5.53 2.45 1.86
N CYS A 37 5.22 1.69 2.91
CA CYS A 37 5.27 0.22 2.88
C CYS A 37 3.96 -0.43 2.42
N LEU A 38 2.87 0.33 2.36
CA LEU A 38 1.55 -0.17 2.01
C LEU A 38 1.43 -0.17 0.49
N GLN A 39 1.51 -1.36 -0.07
CA GLN A 39 1.33 -1.60 -1.49
C GLN A 39 -0.15 -1.90 -1.74
N PHE A 40 -0.84 -0.97 -2.41
CA PHE A 40 -2.22 -1.14 -2.83
C PHE A 40 -2.23 -1.63 -4.27
N ASP A 41 -2.46 -2.93 -4.44
CA ASP A 41 -2.62 -3.55 -5.74
C ASP A 41 -4.13 -3.63 -6.05
N GLY A 42 -4.56 -2.89 -7.06
CA GLY A 42 -5.95 -2.84 -7.51
C GLY A 42 -6.06 -3.31 -8.97
N PRO A 43 -7.24 -3.78 -9.40
CA PRO A 43 -7.46 -4.11 -10.80
C PRO A 43 -7.41 -2.84 -11.65
N VAL A 44 -6.88 -2.96 -12.88
CA VAL A 44 -6.85 -1.84 -13.82
C VAL A 44 -8.29 -1.46 -14.17
N ILE A 45 -8.65 -0.19 -13.95
CA ILE A 45 -10.02 0.31 -14.08
C ILE A 45 -10.60 0.03 -15.47
N SER A 46 -9.77 0.11 -16.52
CA SER A 46 -10.16 -0.17 -17.91
C SER A 46 -10.45 -1.63 -18.22
N GLU A 47 -9.93 -2.57 -17.42
CA GLU A 47 -10.16 -4.00 -17.64
C GLU A 47 -11.47 -4.49 -17.04
N VAL A 48 -12.04 -3.76 -16.08
CA VAL A 48 -13.25 -4.18 -15.35
C VAL A 48 -14.51 -3.48 -15.86
N ASP A 49 -14.40 -2.27 -16.42
CA ASP A 49 -15.55 -1.51 -16.87
C ASP A 49 -16.24 -2.12 -18.09
N GLY A 50 -17.55 -2.36 -17.99
CA GLY A 50 -18.36 -2.92 -19.06
C GLY A 50 -18.17 -4.43 -19.28
N GLN A 51 -17.20 -5.05 -18.61
CA GLN A 51 -16.92 -6.47 -18.73
C GLN A 51 -17.87 -7.31 -17.87
N THR A 52 -18.21 -8.50 -18.37
CA THR A 52 -19.07 -9.46 -17.68
C THR A 52 -18.22 -10.61 -17.19
N TYR A 53 -18.27 -10.88 -15.88
CA TYR A 53 -17.53 -11.96 -15.24
C TYR A 53 -18.50 -13.02 -14.71
N GLU A 54 -18.17 -14.28 -14.95
CA GLU A 54 -18.89 -15.42 -14.41
C GLU A 54 -18.32 -15.78 -13.03
N PHE A 55 -19.18 -15.82 -12.03
CA PHE A 55 -18.82 -16.27 -10.69
C PHE A 55 -19.87 -17.25 -10.18
N GLY A 56 -19.48 -18.53 -10.08
CA GLY A 56 -20.41 -19.62 -9.80
C GLY A 56 -21.34 -19.87 -10.99
N GLU A 57 -22.65 -19.75 -10.78
CA GLU A 57 -23.67 -19.92 -11.84
C GLU A 57 -24.20 -18.57 -12.37
N TYR A 58 -23.66 -17.44 -11.91
CA TYR A 58 -24.18 -16.11 -12.21
C TYR A 58 -23.15 -15.24 -12.94
N CYS A 59 -23.62 -14.51 -13.95
CA CYS A 59 -22.85 -13.53 -14.69
C CYS A 59 -23.10 -12.13 -14.14
N TYR A 60 -22.04 -11.43 -13.74
CA TYR A 60 -22.10 -10.07 -13.22
C TYR A 60 -21.44 -9.11 -14.19
N LYS A 61 -22.17 -8.06 -14.58
CA LYS A 61 -21.64 -6.95 -15.38
C LYS A 61 -21.21 -5.83 -14.45
N TYR A 62 -19.95 -5.41 -14.56
CA TYR A 62 -19.44 -4.28 -13.79
C TYR A 62 -19.55 -3.02 -14.63
N GLU A 63 -20.10 -1.95 -14.05
CA GLU A 63 -20.19 -0.64 -14.67
C GLU A 63 -19.67 0.41 -13.70
N LEU A 64 -18.69 1.20 -14.14
CA LEU A 64 -18.15 2.29 -13.36
C LEU A 64 -19.14 3.44 -13.32
N GLN A 65 -19.43 3.91 -12.12
CA GLN A 65 -20.30 5.06 -11.90
C GLN A 65 -19.49 6.18 -11.22
N PRO A 66 -19.30 7.33 -11.88
CA PRO A 66 -18.59 8.45 -11.28
C PRO A 66 -19.37 8.94 -10.04
N ARG A 67 -18.65 9.19 -8.96
CA ARG A 67 -19.19 9.70 -7.70
C ARG A 67 -18.33 10.86 -7.22
N VAL A 68 -18.95 11.79 -6.50
CA VAL A 68 -18.23 12.90 -5.86
C VAL A 68 -17.36 12.35 -4.75
N CYS A 69 -16.09 12.77 -4.73
CA CYS A 69 -15.14 12.39 -3.68
C CYS A 69 -15.57 12.91 -2.31
N ASP A 70 -15.57 12.04 -1.30
CA ASP A 70 -15.81 12.43 0.09
C ASP A 70 -14.52 12.91 0.74
N ASN A 71 -14.53 14.15 1.25
CA ASN A 71 -13.38 14.77 1.91
C ASN A 71 -12.92 14.05 3.19
N LYS A 72 -13.74 13.14 3.74
CA LYS A 72 -13.36 12.29 4.89
C LYS A 72 -12.48 11.10 4.50
N ARG A 73 -12.32 10.83 3.20
CA ARG A 73 -11.55 9.69 2.68
C ARG A 73 -10.21 10.16 2.14
N LYS A 74 -9.16 9.38 2.38
CA LYS A 74 -7.83 9.63 1.84
C LYS A 74 -7.70 8.92 0.50
N THR A 75 -7.42 9.67 -0.57
CA THR A 75 -7.06 9.10 -1.86
C THR A 75 -5.66 8.48 -1.77
N VAL A 76 -5.50 7.28 -2.30
CA VAL A 76 -4.22 6.56 -2.32
C VAL A 76 -3.87 6.24 -3.75
N GLU A 77 -2.61 6.42 -4.13
CA GLU A 77 -2.11 6.04 -5.45
C GLU A 77 -1.96 4.52 -5.51
N MET A 78 -2.68 3.90 -6.45
CA MET A 78 -2.53 2.47 -6.76
C MET A 78 -1.39 2.33 -7.78
N ARG A 79 -0.57 1.29 -7.66
CA ARG A 79 0.35 0.94 -8.75
C ARG A 79 -0.44 0.19 -9.80
N GLU A 80 -0.49 0.74 -11.00
CA GLU A 80 -0.95 0.02 -12.17
C GLU A 80 0.10 -1.06 -12.48
N SER A 81 -0.27 -2.34 -12.41
CA SER A 81 0.52 -3.37 -13.08
C SER A 81 0.32 -3.16 -14.57
N GLU A 82 1.35 -2.64 -15.25
CA GLU A 82 1.38 -2.42 -16.69
C GLU A 82 1.04 -3.71 -17.47
N SER A 83 -0.24 -3.88 -17.79
CA SER A 83 -0.69 -4.46 -19.05
C SER A 83 -0.95 -3.28 -20.01
N GLU A 84 0.13 -2.61 -20.42
CA GLU A 84 0.08 -1.61 -21.48
C GLU A 84 -0.56 -2.21 -22.74
N SER A 85 -1.79 -1.80 -23.05
CA SER A 85 -2.22 -1.60 -24.42
C SER A 85 -2.46 -0.11 -24.62
N LYS A 86 -1.36 0.64 -24.70
CA LYS A 86 -1.38 1.99 -25.28
C LYS A 86 -1.81 1.85 -26.75
N SER A 87 -3.11 1.96 -27.01
CA SER A 87 -3.55 2.50 -28.29
C SER A 87 -3.36 4.00 -28.21
N GLU A 88 -2.21 4.43 -28.72
CA GLU A 88 -1.94 5.82 -29.05
C GLU A 88 -2.91 6.21 -30.18
N SER A 89 -4.00 6.90 -29.83
CA SER A 89 -4.82 7.64 -30.79
C SER A 89 -4.78 9.11 -30.42
N SER A 90 -3.88 9.78 -31.11
CA SER A 90 -3.76 11.21 -31.23
C SER A 90 -5.11 11.90 -31.47
N SER A 91 -5.44 12.89 -30.65
CA SER A 91 -6.30 13.99 -31.09
C SER A 91 -5.75 15.31 -30.55
N TRP A 92 -5.15 16.03 -31.49
CA TRP A 92 -4.66 17.39 -31.35
C TRP A 92 -5.79 18.35 -31.00
N ILE A 93 -5.61 19.18 -29.97
CA ILE A 93 -6.15 20.55 -29.98
C ILE A 93 -5.11 21.48 -29.34
N PRO A 94 -4.58 22.48 -30.05
CA PRO A 94 -3.76 23.52 -29.43
C PRO A 94 -4.71 24.50 -28.71
N PHE A 95 -4.76 24.46 -27.39
CA PHE A 95 -5.42 25.52 -26.63
C PHE A 95 -4.46 26.70 -26.48
N SER A 96 -4.47 27.55 -27.50
CA SER A 96 -4.11 28.96 -27.38
C SER A 96 -5.17 29.67 -26.53
N GLN A 97 -4.79 30.27 -25.40
CA GLN A 97 -5.33 31.57 -24.97
C GLN A 97 -4.41 32.29 -23.94
N ASN A 98 -4.03 33.50 -24.35
CA ASN A 98 -3.95 34.77 -23.60
C ASN A 98 -2.95 34.97 -22.44
N LYS A 99 -1.92 35.78 -22.74
CA LYS A 99 -1.64 37.05 -22.05
C LYS A 99 -1.44 38.15 -23.08
#